data_AF-A0A521TQF6-F1
#
_entry.id   AF-A0A521TQF6-F1
#
_cell.length_a   1.000
_cell.length_b   1.000
_cell.length_c   1.000
_cell.angle_alpha   90.00
_cell.angle_beta   90.00
_cell.angle_gamma   90.00
#
_symmetry.space_group_name_H-M   'P 1'
#
loop_
_entity.id
_entity.type
_entity.pdbx_description
1 polymer ?
#
loop_
_entity_poly.entity_id
_entity_poly.type
_entity_poly.pdbx_seq_one_letter_code
_entity_poly.pdbx_strand_id
1 'polypeptide(L)'
;MAATAVGATRRMLRGLPRIALALLGVIWVVLPLVPEETGLRFGMAFRVFFTAALVLGAGFFWLLGRERLPIPRSTAGVLGSIALVYVATVGFLVAVATVSPQFGLPEATEDGAANDAVTRGKALFWRNESACFQCHAIGGRGGTRGPELTDVGARAGARVPGLVAEAYLAEKIKQGMLHRYKVPEYVPMMPPFGQIFSDEQVEDLVAYLLSPAK
;
A
#
# COMPACT_ATOMS: atom_id res chain seq x y z
N MET A 1 -47.55 9.63 -14.09
CA MET A 1 -46.42 8.74 -13.71
C MET A 1 -45.32 9.41 -12.86
N ALA A 2 -45.30 10.73 -12.66
CA ALA A 2 -44.24 11.40 -11.86
C ALA A 2 -44.41 11.32 -10.33
N ALA A 3 -45.62 11.19 -9.81
CA ALA A 3 -45.89 11.18 -8.36
C ALA A 3 -45.40 9.92 -7.62
N THR A 4 -45.25 8.79 -8.33
CA THR A 4 -44.81 7.50 -7.75
C THR A 4 -43.30 7.43 -7.56
N ALA A 5 -42.51 8.01 -8.48
CA ALA A 5 -41.05 8.04 -8.41
C ALA A 5 -40.56 8.89 -7.22
N VAL A 6 -41.14 10.08 -7.01
CA VAL A 6 -40.80 10.96 -5.88
C VAL A 6 -41.11 10.30 -4.53
N GLY A 7 -42.22 9.56 -4.45
CA GLY A 7 -42.60 8.79 -3.27
C GLY A 7 -41.67 7.62 -2.98
N ALA A 8 -41.17 6.92 -4.00
CA ALA A 8 -40.21 5.82 -3.87
C ALA A 8 -38.84 6.32 -3.38
N THR A 9 -38.34 7.42 -3.96
CA THR A 9 -37.07 8.04 -3.56
C THR A 9 -37.12 8.55 -2.12
N ARG A 10 -38.22 9.22 -1.71
CA ARG A 10 -38.42 9.64 -0.30
C ARG A 10 -38.49 8.46 0.67
N ARG A 11 -39.06 7.33 0.26
CA ARG A 11 -39.16 6.12 1.10
C ARG A 11 -37.78 5.43 1.26
N MET A 12 -37.00 5.39 0.18
CA MET A 12 -35.63 4.87 0.16
C MET A 12 -34.67 5.72 1.02
N LEU A 13 -34.74 7.05 0.91
CA LEU A 13 -33.91 7.97 1.70
C LEU A 13 -34.18 7.90 3.21
N ARG A 14 -35.43 7.64 3.63
CA ARG A 14 -35.77 7.39 5.05
C ARG A 14 -35.26 6.04 5.56
N GLY A 15 -35.04 5.07 4.66
CA GLY A 15 -34.44 3.78 4.97
C GLY A 15 -32.92 3.80 5.04
N LEU A 16 -32.27 4.76 4.37
CA LEU A 16 -30.81 4.90 4.30
C LEU A 16 -30.09 4.87 5.66
N PRO A 17 -30.52 5.62 6.71
CA PRO A 17 -29.88 5.54 8.02
C PRO A 17 -30.07 4.17 8.70
N ARG A 18 -31.19 3.47 8.47
CA ARG A 18 -31.43 2.12 9.02
C ARG A 18 -30.52 1.09 8.34
N ILE A 19 -30.34 1.21 7.01
CA ILE A 19 -29.43 0.35 6.25
C ILE A 19 -27.98 0.61 6.66
N ALA A 20 -27.57 1.87 6.80
CA ALA A 20 -26.23 2.22 7.26
C ALA A 20 -25.94 1.67 8.67
N LEU A 21 -26.89 1.79 9.60
CA LEU A 21 -26.74 1.20 10.95
C LEU A 21 -26.64 -0.33 10.91
N ALA A 22 -27.43 -1.00 10.07
CA ALA A 22 -27.34 -2.45 9.90
C ALA A 22 -25.98 -2.87 9.33
N LEU A 23 -25.48 -2.16 8.31
CA LEU A 23 -24.17 -2.44 7.71
C LEU A 23 -23.01 -2.14 8.67
N LEU A 24 -23.11 -1.11 9.53
CA LEU A 24 -22.16 -0.88 10.60
C LEU A 24 -22.13 -2.05 11.60
N GLY A 25 -23.30 -2.61 11.94
CA GLY A 25 -23.40 -3.82 12.73
C GLY A 25 -22.70 -5.01 12.07
N VAL A 26 -22.85 -5.17 10.76
CA VAL A 26 -22.09 -6.21 10.02
C VAL A 26 -20.58 -5.97 10.13
N ILE A 27 -20.11 -4.74 9.90
CA ILE A 27 -18.67 -4.41 9.88
C ILE A 27 -18.01 -4.63 11.25
N TRP A 28 -18.67 -4.21 12.34
CA TRP A 28 -18.07 -4.20 13.67
C TRP A 28 -18.44 -5.38 14.56
N VAL A 29 -19.52 -6.10 14.25
CA VAL A 29 -19.99 -7.25 15.04
C VAL A 29 -19.88 -8.55 14.25
N VAL A 30 -20.33 -8.59 13.00
CA VAL A 30 -20.35 -9.86 12.23
C VAL A 30 -18.98 -10.20 11.67
N LEU A 31 -18.27 -9.26 11.04
CA LEU A 31 -16.96 -9.52 10.44
C LEU A 31 -15.92 -10.05 11.44
N PRO A 32 -15.84 -9.57 12.70
CA PRO A 32 -14.91 -10.13 13.68
C PRO A 32 -15.26 -11.55 14.15
N LEU A 33 -16.50 -11.99 13.96
CA LEU A 33 -16.97 -13.33 14.32
C LEU A 33 -16.73 -14.35 13.21
N VAL A 34 -16.26 -13.91 12.03
CA VAL A 34 -15.95 -14.82 10.92
C VAL A 34 -14.74 -15.68 11.30
N PRO A 35 -14.88 -17.02 11.27
CA PRO A 35 -13.81 -17.93 11.67
C PRO A 35 -12.58 -17.81 10.77
N GLU A 36 -11.39 -17.98 11.36
CA GLU A 36 -10.12 -17.83 10.64
C GLU A 36 -9.92 -18.89 9.55
N GLU A 37 -10.58 -20.06 9.66
CA GLU A 37 -10.56 -21.11 8.62
C GLU A 37 -11.14 -20.69 7.26
N THR A 38 -11.91 -19.59 7.21
CA THR A 38 -12.48 -19.07 5.96
C THR A 38 -11.47 -18.32 5.08
N GLY A 39 -10.27 -18.04 5.59
CA GLY A 39 -9.25 -17.25 4.91
C GLY A 39 -9.57 -15.75 4.80
N LEU A 40 -10.70 -15.30 5.33
CA LEU A 40 -11.12 -13.89 5.30
C LEU A 40 -10.75 -13.21 6.63
N ARG A 41 -9.63 -12.46 6.65
CA ARG A 41 -9.22 -11.66 7.82
C ARG A 41 -9.43 -10.17 7.57
N PHE A 42 -10.46 -9.61 8.21
CA PHE A 42 -10.73 -8.17 8.15
C PHE A 42 -10.07 -7.44 9.34
N GLY A 43 -8.82 -7.03 9.12
CA GLY A 43 -8.07 -6.22 10.07
C GLY A 43 -8.77 -4.90 10.41
N MET A 44 -8.33 -4.25 11.49
CA MET A 44 -8.91 -3.00 11.96
C MET A 44 -8.90 -1.91 10.88
N ALA A 45 -7.83 -1.81 10.10
CA ALA A 45 -7.73 -0.87 8.98
C ALA A 45 -8.85 -1.07 7.94
N PHE A 46 -9.17 -2.33 7.61
CA PHE A 46 -10.22 -2.65 6.66
C PHE A 46 -11.59 -2.23 7.22
N ARG A 47 -11.89 -2.59 8.47
CA ARG A 47 -13.16 -2.20 9.14
C ARG A 47 -13.35 -0.68 9.21
N VAL A 48 -12.29 0.06 9.50
CA VAL A 48 -12.30 1.54 9.48
C VAL A 48 -12.57 2.06 8.07
N PHE A 49 -11.91 1.50 7.05
CA PHE A 49 -12.12 1.88 5.66
C PHE A 49 -13.58 1.68 5.21
N PHE A 50 -14.16 0.49 5.43
CA PHE A 50 -15.56 0.24 5.04
C PHE A 50 -16.55 1.10 5.82
N THR A 51 -16.27 1.38 7.09
CA THR A 51 -17.06 2.31 7.90
C THR A 51 -17.04 3.72 7.32
N ALA A 52 -15.86 4.23 6.95
CA ALA A 52 -15.72 5.54 6.33
C ALA A 52 -16.45 5.60 4.98
N ALA A 53 -16.26 4.59 4.13
CA ALA A 53 -16.93 4.51 2.82
C ALA A 53 -18.46 4.51 2.96
N LEU A 54 -18.99 3.74 3.92
CA LEU A 54 -20.43 3.67 4.19
C LEU A 54 -20.99 5.01 4.68
N VAL A 55 -20.32 5.67 5.63
CA VAL A 55 -20.75 6.96 6.19
C VAL A 55 -20.70 8.05 5.12
N LEU A 56 -19.63 8.13 4.34
CA LEU A 56 -19.49 9.09 3.25
C LEU A 56 -20.54 8.88 2.16
N GLY A 57 -20.76 7.62 1.75
CA GLY A 57 -21.79 7.27 0.77
C GLY A 57 -23.19 7.61 1.25
N ALA A 58 -23.56 7.20 2.47
CA ALA A 58 -24.86 7.50 3.04
C ALA A 58 -25.07 9.02 3.21
N GLY A 59 -24.05 9.74 3.65
CA GLY A 59 -24.07 11.19 3.76
C GLY A 59 -24.29 11.87 2.41
N PHE A 60 -23.59 11.43 1.35
CA PHE A 60 -23.72 11.95 -0.01
C PHE A 60 -25.15 11.80 -0.56
N PHE A 61 -25.73 10.60 -0.47
CA PHE A 61 -27.10 10.37 -0.95
C PHE A 61 -28.16 11.08 -0.11
N TRP A 62 -27.97 11.14 1.20
CA TRP A 62 -28.85 11.92 2.08
C TRP A 62 -28.80 13.42 1.72
N LEU A 63 -27.62 13.94 1.40
CA LEU A 63 -27.43 15.32 0.99
C LEU A 63 -28.10 15.61 -0.37
N LEU A 64 -27.91 14.75 -1.38
CA LEU A 64 -28.61 14.85 -2.67
C LEU A 64 -30.14 14.78 -2.53
N GLY A 65 -30.63 14.03 -1.54
CA GLY A 65 -32.05 13.89 -1.24
C GLY A 65 -32.67 15.10 -0.55
N ARG A 66 -31.90 16.12 -0.16
CA ARG A 66 -32.44 17.34 0.44
C ARG A 66 -33.08 18.22 -0.64
N GLU A 67 -34.37 18.49 -0.46
CA GLU A 67 -35.18 19.31 -1.38
C GLU A 67 -34.66 20.74 -1.56
N ARG A 68 -33.84 21.22 -0.61
CA ARG A 68 -33.13 22.49 -0.69
C ARG A 68 -31.76 22.30 -0.08
N LEU A 69 -30.74 22.13 -0.91
CA LEU A 69 -29.38 22.34 -0.45
C LEU A 69 -29.26 23.81 -0.04
N PRO A 70 -28.79 24.11 1.18
CA PRO A 70 -28.55 25.49 1.58
C PRO A 70 -27.41 26.05 0.73
N ILE A 71 -27.77 26.74 -0.36
CA ILE A 71 -26.80 27.46 -1.18
C ILE A 71 -26.35 28.68 -0.36
N PRO A 72 -25.03 28.88 -0.16
CA PRO A 72 -24.53 30.05 0.53
C PRO A 72 -25.06 31.32 -0.15
N ARG A 73 -25.67 32.22 0.63
CA ARG A 73 -26.29 33.45 0.10
C ARG A 73 -25.28 34.53 -0.28
N SER A 74 -23.98 34.30 -0.05
CA SER A 74 -22.91 35.27 -0.26
C SER A 74 -21.63 34.60 -0.76
N THR A 75 -20.80 35.36 -1.49
CA THR A 75 -19.48 34.92 -1.95
C THR A 75 -18.58 34.47 -0.80
N ALA A 76 -18.63 35.17 0.35
CA ALA A 76 -17.90 34.78 1.55
C ALA A 76 -18.34 33.39 2.07
N GLY A 77 -19.64 33.09 2.02
CA GLY A 77 -20.16 31.77 2.39
C GLY A 77 -19.72 30.66 1.43
N VAL A 78 -19.62 30.95 0.13
CA VAL A 78 -19.09 30.00 -0.87
C VAL A 78 -17.61 29.72 -0.60
N LEU A 79 -16.80 30.77 -0.45
CA LEU A 79 -15.36 30.65 -0.16
C LEU A 79 -15.11 29.92 1.16
N GLY A 80 -15.88 30.23 2.20
CA GLY A 80 -15.81 29.53 3.49
C GLY A 80 -16.14 28.04 3.37
N SER A 81 -17.13 27.68 2.56
CA SER A 81 -17.51 26.29 2.31
C SER A 81 -16.41 25.52 1.57
N ILE A 82 -15.80 26.13 0.55
CA ILE A 82 -14.66 25.55 -0.19
C ILE A 82 -13.46 25.36 0.74
N ALA A 83 -13.11 26.38 1.52
CA ALA A 83 -12.01 26.31 2.48
C ALA A 83 -12.22 25.21 3.52
N LEU A 84 -13.44 25.07 4.04
CA LEU A 84 -13.79 24.02 4.99
C LEU A 84 -13.58 22.62 4.39
N VAL A 85 -14.10 22.37 3.19
CA VAL A 85 -13.94 21.07 2.51
C VAL A 85 -12.46 20.78 2.22
N TYR A 86 -11.72 21.78 1.77
CA TYR A 86 -10.29 21.66 1.50
C TYR A 86 -9.51 21.29 2.77
N VAL A 87 -9.68 22.05 3.85
CA VAL A 87 -8.99 21.80 5.13
C VAL A 87 -9.37 20.43 5.70
N ALA A 88 -10.65 20.04 5.64
CA ALA A 88 -11.09 18.74 6.10
C ALA A 88 -10.44 17.60 5.30
N THR A 89 -10.37 17.73 3.97
CA THR A 89 -9.78 16.71 3.08
C THR A 89 -8.28 16.60 3.30
N VAL A 90 -7.56 17.72 3.29
CA VAL A 90 -6.10 17.75 3.51
C VAL A 90 -5.77 17.25 4.92
N GLY A 91 -6.49 17.70 5.93
CA GLY A 91 -6.30 17.26 7.32
C GLY A 91 -6.50 15.76 7.48
N PHE A 92 -7.52 15.18 6.82
CA PHE A 92 -7.72 13.73 6.78
C PHE A 92 -6.56 13.00 6.10
N LEU A 93 -6.11 13.46 4.93
CA LEU A 93 -4.97 12.86 4.23
C LEU A 93 -3.69 12.89 5.07
N VAL A 94 -3.41 14.01 5.75
CA VAL A 94 -2.29 14.14 6.67
C VAL A 94 -2.43 13.19 7.85
N ALA A 95 -3.60 13.12 8.48
CA ALA A 95 -3.85 12.21 9.61
C ALA A 95 -3.68 10.74 9.21
N VAL A 96 -4.13 10.35 8.01
CA VAL A 96 -3.89 9.00 7.47
C VAL A 96 -2.39 8.78 7.24
N ALA A 97 -1.69 9.75 6.66
CA ALA A 97 -0.26 9.64 6.42
C ALA A 97 0.55 9.48 7.71
N THR A 98 0.16 10.14 8.81
CA THR A 98 0.87 10.05 10.10
C THR A 98 0.67 8.73 10.84
N VAL A 99 -0.49 8.10 10.71
CA VAL A 99 -0.78 6.80 11.36
C VAL A 99 -0.48 5.60 10.49
N SER A 100 -0.36 5.80 9.17
CA SER A 100 0.07 4.74 8.27
C SER A 100 1.55 4.46 8.50
N PRO A 101 2.00 3.19 8.56
CA PRO A 101 3.41 2.87 8.70
C PRO A 101 4.16 3.48 7.53
N GLN A 102 4.85 4.57 7.81
CA GLN A 102 5.82 5.16 6.91
C GLN A 102 7.00 4.19 6.95
N PHE A 103 7.40 3.70 5.79
CA PHE A 103 8.60 2.89 5.70
C PHE A 103 9.78 3.76 6.13
N GLY A 104 10.23 3.54 7.37
CA GLY A 104 11.35 4.26 7.94
C GLY A 104 12.59 3.95 7.12
N LEU A 105 13.03 4.93 6.34
CA LEU A 105 14.40 4.94 5.83
C LEU A 105 15.31 4.69 7.03
N PRO A 106 16.31 3.81 6.93
CA PRO A 106 17.43 3.93 7.86
C PRO A 106 17.89 5.40 7.83
N GLU A 107 18.08 5.99 9.02
CA GLU A 107 18.96 7.16 9.11
C GLU A 107 20.17 6.81 8.27
N ALA A 108 20.43 7.62 7.24
CA ALA A 108 21.66 7.52 6.51
C ALA A 108 22.74 7.83 7.54
N THR A 109 23.23 6.79 8.22
CA THR A 109 24.52 6.89 8.87
C THR A 109 25.44 7.21 7.70
N GLU A 110 26.04 8.40 7.77
CA GLU A 110 27.23 8.71 7.00
C GLU A 110 28.36 7.80 7.51
N ASP A 111 28.16 6.49 7.42
CA ASP A 111 29.23 5.52 7.50
C ASP A 111 29.97 5.69 6.18
N GLY A 112 31.05 6.46 6.31
CA GLY A 112 31.68 7.19 5.23
C GLY A 112 32.09 6.34 4.04
N ALA A 113 32.26 7.05 2.93
CA ALA A 113 33.02 6.69 1.73
C ALA A 113 33.90 5.44 1.86
N ALA A 114 33.29 4.26 1.86
CA ALA A 114 33.93 3.02 1.49
C ALA A 114 33.56 2.81 0.03
N ASN A 115 34.54 3.02 -0.86
CA ASN A 115 34.40 2.92 -2.32
C ASN A 115 34.14 1.47 -2.80
N ASP A 116 33.60 0.60 -1.95
CA ASP A 116 33.36 -0.80 -2.28
C ASP A 116 31.91 -1.04 -2.73
N ALA A 117 31.74 -2.11 -3.51
CA ALA A 117 30.47 -2.47 -4.13
C ALA A 117 29.36 -2.81 -3.12
N VAL A 118 29.72 -3.37 -1.96
CA VAL A 118 28.77 -3.76 -0.91
C VAL A 118 28.14 -2.52 -0.29
N THR A 119 28.94 -1.50 0.00
CA THR A 119 28.47 -0.22 0.56
C THR A 119 27.56 0.51 -0.42
N ARG A 120 27.92 0.58 -1.70
CA ARG A 120 27.07 1.18 -2.75
C ARG A 120 25.77 0.39 -2.94
N GLY A 121 25.84 -0.94 -2.96
CA GLY A 121 24.69 -1.82 -3.07
C GLY A 121 23.73 -1.70 -1.89
N LYS A 122 24.25 -1.60 -0.66
CA LYS A 122 23.46 -1.33 0.55
C LYS A 122 22.72 -0.01 0.40
N ALA A 123 23.44 1.05 0.03
CA ALA A 123 22.82 2.35 -0.17
C ALA A 123 21.75 2.33 -1.28
N LEU A 124 21.94 1.55 -2.35
CA LEU A 124 20.93 1.36 -3.39
C LEU A 124 19.72 0.57 -2.89
N PHE A 125 19.90 -0.46 -2.08
CA PHE A 125 18.79 -1.29 -1.57
C PHE A 125 17.85 -0.50 -0.64
N TRP A 126 18.41 0.35 0.21
CA TRP A 126 17.67 1.11 1.23
C TRP A 126 17.20 2.50 0.76
N ARG A 127 17.49 2.88 -0.50
CA ARG A 127 17.06 4.15 -1.09
C ARG A 127 15.59 4.11 -1.55
N ASN A 128 14.94 5.26 -1.58
CA ASN A 128 13.52 5.37 -1.93
C ASN A 128 13.26 5.18 -3.43
N GLU A 129 14.21 5.57 -4.29
CA GLU A 129 14.07 5.53 -5.74
C GLU A 129 14.01 4.09 -6.27
N SER A 130 14.72 3.18 -5.62
CA SER A 130 14.76 1.74 -5.95
C SER A 130 13.67 0.93 -5.26
N ALA A 131 13.26 1.37 -4.06
CA ALA A 131 12.20 0.78 -3.24
C ALA A 131 12.35 -0.73 -2.97
N CYS A 132 13.56 -1.30 -3.07
CA CYS A 132 13.81 -2.73 -2.84
C CYS A 132 13.32 -3.15 -1.44
N PHE A 133 13.70 -2.34 -0.43
CA PHE A 133 13.31 -2.52 0.97
C PHE A 133 11.80 -2.38 1.23
N GLN A 134 11.03 -1.77 0.31
CA GLN A 134 9.58 -1.62 0.46
C GLN A 134 8.83 -2.94 0.25
N CYS A 135 9.44 -3.86 -0.49
CA CYS A 135 8.86 -5.16 -0.78
C CYS A 135 9.62 -6.29 -0.10
N HIS A 136 10.95 -6.17 0.00
CA HIS A 136 11.82 -7.16 0.60
C HIS A 136 12.32 -6.69 1.95
N ALA A 137 12.50 -7.63 2.87
CA ALA A 137 13.19 -7.38 4.12
C ALA A 137 14.59 -8.02 4.13
N ILE A 138 15.46 -7.49 5.00
CA ILE A 138 16.77 -8.00 5.40
C ILE A 138 16.86 -7.84 6.91
N GLY A 139 17.26 -8.88 7.64
CA GLY A 139 17.28 -8.91 9.09
C GLY A 139 15.90 -8.68 9.72
N GLY A 140 14.81 -9.01 9.02
CA GLY A 140 13.45 -8.71 9.46
C GLY A 140 13.04 -7.23 9.31
N ARG A 141 13.89 -6.38 8.73
CA ARG A 141 13.61 -4.97 8.45
C ARG A 141 13.25 -4.79 6.97
N GLY A 142 12.11 -4.17 6.69
CA GLY A 142 11.64 -3.88 5.33
C GLY A 142 10.22 -4.42 5.08
N GLY A 143 9.90 -4.64 3.82
CA GLY A 143 8.60 -5.15 3.39
C GLY A 143 8.49 -6.66 3.40
N THR A 144 7.25 -7.16 3.42
CA THR A 144 6.93 -8.60 3.38
C THR A 144 6.21 -9.02 2.10
N ARG A 145 6.07 -8.11 1.13
CA ARG A 145 5.41 -8.40 -0.16
C ARG A 145 6.26 -9.27 -1.08
N GLY A 146 7.57 -9.25 -0.89
CA GLY A 146 8.54 -10.10 -1.56
C GLY A 146 9.24 -11.04 -0.56
N PRO A 147 9.97 -12.05 -1.06
CA PRO A 147 10.73 -12.97 -0.22
C PRO A 147 11.80 -12.26 0.61
N GLU A 148 11.95 -12.69 1.85
CA GLU A 148 13.02 -12.27 2.76
C GLU A 148 14.41 -12.54 2.16
N LEU A 149 15.30 -11.54 2.22
CA LEU A 149 16.59 -11.56 1.54
C LEU A 149 17.80 -11.79 2.44
N THR A 150 17.62 -11.90 3.77
CA THR A 150 18.71 -12.18 4.74
C THR A 150 19.60 -13.34 4.29
N ASP A 151 19.04 -14.47 3.88
CA ASP A 151 19.86 -15.62 3.45
C ASP A 151 19.79 -15.86 1.94
N VAL A 152 19.52 -14.82 1.14
CA VAL A 152 19.31 -15.01 -0.31
C VAL A 152 20.56 -15.54 -0.99
N GLY A 153 21.75 -15.15 -0.56
CA GLY A 153 23.01 -15.65 -1.13
C GLY A 153 23.15 -17.17 -1.03
N ALA A 154 22.73 -17.77 0.09
CA ALA A 154 22.76 -19.22 0.27
C ALA A 154 21.70 -19.95 -0.57
N ARG A 155 20.54 -19.30 -0.83
CA ARG A 155 19.43 -19.91 -1.57
C ARG A 155 19.53 -19.71 -3.09
N ALA A 156 20.16 -18.62 -3.53
CA ALA A 156 20.14 -18.16 -4.92
C ALA A 156 20.66 -19.21 -5.92
N GLY A 157 21.82 -19.82 -5.63
CA GLY A 157 22.43 -20.82 -6.51
C GLY A 157 21.65 -22.13 -6.64
N ALA A 158 20.73 -22.41 -5.72
CA ALA A 158 19.91 -23.63 -5.76
C ALA A 158 18.58 -23.45 -6.52
N ARG A 159 18.21 -22.21 -6.88
CA ARG A 159 16.91 -21.92 -7.50
C ARG A 159 16.84 -22.35 -8.96
N VAL A 160 17.96 -22.29 -9.67
CA VAL A 160 18.02 -22.58 -11.10
C VAL A 160 19.19 -23.52 -11.38
N PRO A 161 18.94 -24.74 -11.89
CA PRO A 161 20.00 -25.68 -12.23
C PRO A 161 21.00 -25.05 -13.21
N GLY A 162 22.29 -25.14 -12.87
CA GLY A 162 23.39 -24.63 -13.69
C GLY A 162 23.65 -23.13 -13.59
N LEU A 163 22.94 -22.39 -12.72
CA LEU A 163 23.16 -20.97 -12.52
C LEU A 163 23.77 -20.71 -11.14
N VAL A 164 24.90 -19.99 -11.10
CA VAL A 164 25.51 -19.58 -9.84
C VAL A 164 24.69 -18.48 -9.17
N ALA A 165 24.87 -18.30 -7.85
CA ALA A 165 24.10 -17.35 -7.05
C ALA A 165 24.17 -15.92 -7.59
N GLU A 166 25.36 -15.47 -7.98
CA GLU A 166 25.60 -14.13 -8.53
C GLU A 166 24.81 -13.90 -9.83
N ALA A 167 24.97 -14.79 -10.80
CA ALA A 167 24.25 -14.73 -12.08
C ALA A 167 22.73 -14.79 -11.88
N TYR A 168 22.25 -15.67 -10.98
CA TYR A 168 20.83 -15.72 -10.63
C TYR A 168 20.32 -14.37 -10.10
N LEU A 169 21.05 -13.74 -9.17
CA LEU A 169 20.62 -12.47 -8.58
C LEU A 169 20.64 -11.35 -9.62
N ALA A 170 21.67 -11.27 -10.45
CA ALA A 170 21.76 -10.29 -11.53
C ALA A 170 20.63 -10.46 -12.55
N GLU A 171 20.39 -11.69 -13.04
CA GLU A 171 19.28 -11.99 -13.95
C GLU A 171 17.93 -11.67 -13.32
N LYS A 172 17.75 -12.02 -12.03
CA LYS A 172 16.49 -11.78 -11.33
C LYS A 172 16.22 -10.30 -11.09
N ILE A 173 17.23 -9.49 -10.77
CA ILE A 173 17.10 -8.03 -10.63
C ILE A 173 16.74 -7.41 -11.98
N LYS A 174 17.46 -7.76 -13.04
CA LYS A 174 17.24 -7.21 -14.38
C LYS A 174 15.87 -7.56 -14.95
N GLN A 175 15.44 -8.81 -14.80
CA GLN A 175 14.22 -9.34 -15.42
C GLN A 175 13.00 -9.29 -14.48
N GLY A 176 13.19 -9.23 -13.17
CA GLY A 176 12.11 -9.16 -12.17
C GLY A 176 11.08 -10.28 -12.33
N MET A 177 9.83 -9.86 -12.56
CA MET A 177 8.67 -10.73 -12.81
C MET A 177 8.71 -11.45 -14.15
N LEU A 178 9.66 -11.16 -15.04
CA LEU A 178 9.86 -11.88 -16.30
C LEU A 178 10.83 -13.07 -16.16
N HIS A 179 11.66 -13.09 -15.10
CA HIS A 179 12.64 -14.15 -14.87
C HIS A 179 12.00 -15.54 -14.77
N ARG A 180 12.64 -16.56 -15.37
CA ARG A 180 12.11 -17.95 -15.44
C ARG A 180 11.75 -18.55 -14.09
N TYR A 181 12.50 -18.24 -13.04
CA TYR A 181 12.21 -18.71 -11.69
C TYR A 181 11.25 -17.75 -10.95
N LYS A 182 10.12 -18.30 -10.47
CA LYS A 182 9.16 -17.66 -9.55
C LYS A 182 9.25 -18.34 -8.19
N VAL A 183 9.21 -17.55 -7.12
CA VAL A 183 9.15 -18.08 -5.75
C VAL A 183 7.69 -18.50 -5.50
N PRO A 184 7.38 -19.78 -5.22
CA PRO A 184 6.00 -20.30 -5.21
C PRO A 184 5.04 -19.56 -4.24
N GLU A 185 5.55 -19.06 -3.14
CA GLU A 185 4.77 -18.42 -2.07
C GLU A 185 4.42 -16.94 -2.39
N TYR A 186 4.93 -16.39 -3.49
CA TYR A 186 4.79 -14.97 -3.82
C TYR A 186 4.20 -14.75 -5.21
N VAL A 187 3.24 -13.83 -5.29
CA VAL A 187 2.73 -13.36 -6.58
C VAL A 187 3.85 -12.62 -7.33
N PRO A 188 4.15 -12.98 -8.60
CA PRO A 188 5.19 -12.30 -9.38
C PRO A 188 4.84 -10.82 -9.63
N MET A 189 5.41 -9.92 -8.83
CA MET A 189 5.18 -8.47 -8.93
C MET A 189 6.47 -7.63 -8.98
N MET A 190 7.63 -8.25 -8.84
CA MET A 190 8.93 -7.55 -8.86
C MET A 190 9.14 -6.89 -10.24
N PRO A 191 9.30 -5.56 -10.34
CA PRO A 191 9.54 -4.91 -11.63
C PRO A 191 10.87 -5.36 -12.27
N PRO A 192 11.00 -5.33 -13.61
CA PRO A 192 12.27 -5.53 -14.28
C PRO A 192 13.14 -4.27 -14.15
N PHE A 193 14.27 -4.36 -13.44
CA PHE A 193 15.13 -3.19 -13.20
C PHE A 193 16.26 -3.02 -14.22
N GLY A 194 16.37 -3.89 -15.23
CA GLY A 194 17.46 -3.81 -16.22
C GLY A 194 17.43 -2.56 -17.13
N GLN A 195 16.35 -1.79 -17.09
CA GLN A 195 16.21 -0.49 -17.79
C GLN A 195 16.33 0.71 -16.83
N ILE A 196 16.42 0.45 -15.52
CA ILE A 196 16.43 1.47 -14.46
C ILE A 196 17.82 1.59 -13.86
N PHE A 197 18.47 0.45 -13.59
CA PHE A 197 19.83 0.40 -13.06
C PHE A 197 20.85 0.11 -14.16
N SER A 198 22.01 0.75 -14.06
CA SER A 198 23.18 0.35 -14.83
C SER A 198 23.66 -1.05 -14.42
N ASP A 199 24.46 -1.68 -15.28
CA ASP A 199 25.06 -2.99 -14.97
C ASP A 199 25.89 -2.94 -13.67
N GLU A 200 26.66 -1.87 -13.48
CA GLU A 200 27.44 -1.64 -12.25
C GLU A 200 26.55 -1.54 -11.01
N GLN A 201 25.40 -0.84 -11.09
CA GLN A 201 24.47 -0.74 -9.97
C GLN A 201 23.81 -2.08 -9.63
N VAL A 202 23.55 -2.92 -10.64
CA VAL A 202 23.07 -4.28 -10.42
C VAL A 202 24.15 -5.12 -9.75
N GLU A 203 25.41 -5.02 -10.19
CA GLU A 203 26.54 -5.71 -9.58
C GLU A 203 26.76 -5.29 -8.12
N ASP A 204 26.66 -3.99 -7.82
CA ASP A 204 26.72 -3.46 -6.45
C ASP A 204 25.61 -4.07 -5.57
N LEU A 205 24.37 -4.09 -6.06
CA LEU A 205 23.24 -4.73 -5.36
C LEU A 205 23.49 -6.23 -5.12
N VAL A 206 24.01 -6.94 -6.12
CA VAL A 206 24.35 -8.36 -6.01
C VAL A 206 25.46 -8.57 -4.96
N ALA A 207 26.51 -7.76 -4.98
CA ALA A 207 27.58 -7.79 -4.00
C ALA A 207 27.03 -7.61 -2.57
N TYR A 208 26.14 -6.64 -2.37
CA TYR A 208 25.48 -6.45 -1.06
C TYR A 208 24.67 -7.68 -0.63
N LEU A 209 23.83 -8.24 -1.51
CA LEU A 209 22.99 -9.40 -1.20
C LEU A 209 23.80 -10.68 -0.90
N LEU A 210 24.96 -10.83 -1.55
CA LEU A 210 25.89 -11.93 -1.30
C LEU A 210 26.77 -11.70 -0.07
N SER A 211 26.96 -10.45 0.36
CA SER A 211 27.83 -10.12 1.49
C SER A 211 27.29 -10.70 2.81
N PRO A 212 28.18 -11.09 3.74
CA PRO A 212 27.79 -11.48 5.10
C PRO A 212 27.43 -10.28 5.99
N ALA A 213 27.70 -9.04 5.55
CA ALA A 213 27.61 -7.81 6.34
C ALA A 213 26.27 -7.06 6.19
N LYS A 214 25.20 -7.77 5.82
CA LYS A 214 23.91 -7.16 5.45
C LYS A 214 22.89 -7.08 6.57
#